data_AF-A0A5C3Q8E0-F1
#
_entry.id   AF-A0A5C3Q8E0-F1
#
_cell.length_a   1.000
_cell.length_b   1.000
_cell.length_c   1.000
_cell.angle_alpha   90.00
_cell.angle_beta   90.00
_cell.angle_gamma   90.00
#
_symmetry.space_group_name_H-M   'P 1'
#
loop_
_entity.id
_entity.type
_entity.pdbx_description
1 polymer ?
#
loop_
_entity_poly.entity_id
_entity_poly.type
_entity_poly.pdbx_seq_one_letter_code
_entity_poly.pdbx_strand_id
1 'polypeptide(L)'
;MELLEAPDTFLATERFPSSPYMSSYERLLETYPHLHHSSAAPNIEERYSIDSAKQNLEEKRGSLRNRIDDLTALLREAKDELDLVQQQIDAHANLISPLRRIPPEILREIFQTFIPVSLLGLRDMTHAPPWTLLRVCRHWHDVCLMFGSLWSRITIEGGIHGFGSELC
;
A
#
# COMPACT_ATOMS: atom_id res chain seq x y z
N MET A 1 -13.00 -7.41 -61.74
CA MET A 1 -14.21 -8.26 -61.65
C MET A 1 -13.92 -9.24 -60.53
N GLU A 2 -14.46 -9.15 -59.33
CA GLU A 2 -15.70 -8.53 -58.86
C GLU A 2 -15.47 -7.69 -57.60
N LEU A 3 -16.21 -6.58 -57.54
CA LEU A 3 -16.51 -5.83 -56.34
C LEU A 3 -17.66 -6.57 -55.64
N LEU A 4 -17.56 -6.83 -54.34
CA LEU A 4 -18.72 -7.14 -53.51
C LEU A 4 -18.60 -6.44 -52.16
N GLU A 5 -19.72 -5.90 -51.74
CA GLU A 5 -19.90 -4.73 -50.88
C GLU A 5 -19.66 -5.00 -49.39
N ALA A 6 -19.25 -3.94 -48.69
CA ALA A 6 -19.26 -3.87 -47.23
C ALA A 6 -20.70 -3.79 -46.71
N PRO A 7 -21.03 -4.41 -45.56
CA PRO A 7 -22.22 -4.04 -44.81
C PRO A 7 -21.87 -3.06 -43.68
N ASP A 8 -22.57 -1.93 -43.73
CA ASP A 8 -22.66 -0.90 -42.70
C ASP A 8 -22.80 -1.46 -41.28
N THR A 9 -21.86 -1.10 -40.42
CA THR A 9 -22.05 -1.10 -38.97
C THR A 9 -21.77 0.29 -38.42
N PHE A 10 -22.56 1.25 -38.90
CA PHE A 10 -22.67 2.58 -38.29
C PHE A 10 -24.06 2.71 -37.66
N LEU A 11 -24.35 2.00 -36.57
CA LEU A 11 -25.47 2.33 -35.67
C LEU A 11 -25.21 1.73 -34.29
N ALA A 12 -24.43 2.43 -33.49
CA ALA A 12 -24.63 2.48 -32.05
C ALA A 12 -24.04 3.80 -31.55
N THR A 13 -24.74 4.90 -31.83
CA THR A 13 -24.63 6.09 -31.00
C THR A 13 -25.15 5.65 -29.63
N GLU A 14 -24.26 5.12 -28.79
CA GLU A 14 -24.58 4.84 -27.40
C GLU A 14 -25.04 6.16 -26.79
N ARG A 15 -26.34 6.22 -26.57
CA ARG A 15 -27.01 7.32 -25.92
C ARG A 15 -26.53 7.27 -24.47
N PHE A 16 -25.45 7.99 -24.17
CA PHE A 16 -25.00 8.19 -22.80
C PHE A 16 -26.21 8.59 -21.95
N PRO A 17 -26.47 7.94 -20.81
CA PRO A 17 -27.57 8.33 -19.95
C PRO A 17 -27.33 9.78 -19.52
N SER A 18 -28.28 10.66 -19.84
CA SER A 18 -28.25 12.07 -19.47
C SER A 18 -27.99 12.19 -17.98
N SER A 19 -26.85 12.75 -17.62
CA SER A 19 -26.50 13.06 -16.24
C SER A 19 -27.64 13.88 -15.61
N PRO A 20 -28.18 13.49 -14.43
CA PRO A 20 -29.16 14.30 -13.71
C PRO A 20 -28.57 15.60 -13.16
N TYR A 21 -27.25 15.76 -13.27
CA TYR A 21 -26.54 17.00 -13.04
C TYR A 21 -26.27 17.67 -14.38
N MET A 22 -27.03 18.73 -14.62
CA MET A 22 -26.75 19.69 -15.69
C MET A 22 -25.29 20.14 -15.60
N SER A 23 -24.57 20.07 -16.71
CA SER A 23 -23.16 20.44 -16.78
C SER A 23 -22.99 21.90 -16.35
N SER A 24 -21.88 22.24 -15.70
CA SER A 24 -21.56 23.64 -15.37
C SER A 24 -21.56 24.53 -16.61
N TYR A 25 -21.26 23.95 -17.77
CA TYR A 25 -21.35 24.58 -19.08
C TYR A 25 -22.80 24.85 -19.50
N GLU A 26 -23.72 23.89 -19.32
CA GLU A 26 -25.15 24.05 -19.64
C GLU A 26 -25.80 25.13 -18.76
N ARG A 27 -25.46 25.21 -17.46
CA ARG A 27 -25.93 26.29 -16.56
C ARG A 27 -25.47 27.67 -16.98
N LEU A 28 -24.24 27.75 -17.49
CA LEU A 28 -23.71 28.99 -18.02
C LEU A 28 -24.44 29.38 -19.31
N LEU A 29 -24.75 28.43 -20.17
CA LEU A 29 -25.51 28.66 -21.41
C LEU A 29 -26.99 28.99 -21.16
N GLU A 30 -27.61 28.54 -20.08
CA GLU A 30 -28.95 29.03 -19.67
C GLU A 30 -28.95 30.52 -19.35
N THR A 31 -27.83 31.04 -18.83
CA THR A 31 -27.66 32.47 -18.54
C THR A 31 -27.44 33.29 -19.82
N TYR A 32 -26.89 32.65 -20.86
CA TYR A 32 -26.59 33.28 -22.16
C TYR A 32 -27.11 32.42 -23.32
N PRO A 33 -28.45 32.31 -23.50
CA PRO A 33 -29.05 31.36 -24.43
C PRO A 33 -28.73 31.62 -25.91
N HIS A 34 -28.31 32.84 -26.27
CA HIS A 34 -27.82 33.16 -27.63
C HIS A 34 -26.44 32.57 -27.93
N LEU A 35 -25.67 32.17 -26.91
CA LEU A 35 -24.37 31.50 -27.07
C LEU A 35 -24.52 29.98 -27.26
N HIS A 36 -25.75 29.44 -27.25
CA HIS A 36 -26.01 28.00 -27.21
C HIS A 36 -25.73 27.27 -28.54
N HIS A 37 -25.81 27.96 -29.68
CA HIS A 37 -25.78 27.32 -31.00
C HIS A 37 -24.99 28.05 -32.09
N SER A 38 -24.41 29.21 -31.83
CA SER A 38 -23.90 30.07 -32.90
C SER A 38 -22.46 30.48 -32.66
N SER A 39 -21.73 30.72 -33.74
CA SER A 39 -20.46 31.47 -33.82
C SER A 39 -20.55 32.91 -33.27
N ALA A 40 -21.59 33.22 -32.49
CA ALA A 40 -21.80 34.47 -31.79
C ALA A 40 -20.75 34.63 -30.69
N ALA A 41 -19.99 35.71 -30.77
CA ALA A 41 -19.08 36.11 -29.71
C ALA A 41 -19.87 36.80 -28.58
N PRO A 42 -19.50 36.59 -27.30
CA PRO A 42 -20.04 37.38 -26.20
C PRO A 42 -19.84 38.87 -26.47
N ASN A 43 -20.85 39.67 -26.12
CA ASN A 43 -20.68 41.11 -26.15
C ASN A 43 -19.72 41.57 -25.03
N ILE A 44 -19.38 42.86 -25.02
CA ILE A 44 -18.39 43.41 -24.07
C ILE A 44 -18.84 43.21 -22.61
N GLU A 45 -20.12 43.45 -22.29
CA GLU A 45 -20.65 43.31 -20.93
C GLU A 45 -20.75 41.85 -20.49
N GLU A 46 -21.17 40.95 -21.38
CA GLU A 46 -21.20 39.50 -21.16
C GLU A 46 -19.80 38.97 -20.90
N ARG A 47 -18.81 39.44 -21.68
CA ARG A 47 -17.42 39.05 -21.49
C ARG A 47 -16.89 39.48 -20.12
N TYR A 48 -17.14 40.72 -19.71
CA TYR A 48 -16.79 41.18 -18.35
C TYR A 48 -17.48 40.34 -17.26
N SER A 49 -18.75 40.01 -17.46
CA SER A 49 -19.53 39.21 -16.50
C SER A 49 -19.00 37.77 -16.40
N ILE A 50 -18.66 37.15 -17.53
CA ILE A 50 -18.08 35.80 -17.59
C ILE A 50 -16.68 35.79 -16.99
N ASP A 51 -15.83 36.76 -17.33
CA ASP A 51 -14.46 36.85 -16.83
C ASP A 51 -14.43 37.09 -15.32
N SER A 52 -15.28 37.98 -14.79
CA SER A 52 -15.39 38.20 -13.34
C SER A 52 -15.93 36.98 -12.60
N ALA A 53 -16.95 36.30 -13.13
CA ALA A 53 -17.46 35.05 -12.55
C ALA A 53 -16.38 33.95 -12.54
N LYS A 54 -15.61 33.82 -13.62
CA LYS A 54 -14.47 32.90 -13.69
C LYS A 54 -13.42 33.25 -12.64
N GLN A 55 -13.04 34.52 -12.50
CA GLN A 55 -12.07 34.97 -11.51
C GLN A 55 -12.50 34.60 -10.08
N ASN A 56 -13.77 34.83 -9.73
CA ASN A 56 -14.32 34.45 -8.42
C ASN A 56 -14.23 32.93 -8.18
N LEU A 57 -14.46 32.11 -9.22
CA LEU A 57 -14.31 30.65 -9.12
C LEU A 57 -12.86 30.22 -8.96
N GLU A 58 -11.91 30.91 -9.62
CA GLU A 58 -10.48 30.64 -9.46
C GLU A 58 -9.98 31.00 -8.07
N GLU A 59 -10.45 32.10 -7.49
CA GLU A 59 -10.19 32.49 -6.10
C GLU A 59 -10.78 31.46 -5.13
N LYS A 60 -12.02 31.03 -5.37
CA LYS A 60 -12.66 29.99 -4.55
C LYS A 60 -11.91 28.66 -4.63
N ARG A 61 -11.46 28.27 -5.83
CA ARG A 61 -10.62 27.09 -6.05
C ARG A 61 -9.31 27.20 -5.27
N GLY A 62 -8.66 28.36 -5.28
CA GLY A 62 -7.45 28.62 -4.49
C GLY A 62 -7.69 28.47 -3.00
N SER A 63 -8.74 29.10 -2.47
CA SER A 63 -9.14 28.98 -1.06
C SER A 63 -9.43 27.53 -0.65
N LEU A 64 -10.15 26.77 -1.48
CA LEU A 64 -10.44 25.36 -1.21
C LEU A 64 -9.16 24.51 -1.24
N ARG A 65 -8.23 24.78 -2.16
CA ARG A 65 -6.96 24.09 -2.24
C ARG A 65 -6.11 24.31 -0.99
N ASN A 66 -5.99 25.55 -0.54
CA ASN A 66 -5.28 25.87 0.71
C ASN A 66 -5.90 25.13 1.90
N ARG A 67 -7.24 25.10 1.99
CA ARG A 67 -7.94 24.38 3.06
C ARG A 67 -7.70 22.86 3.01
N ILE A 68 -7.60 22.28 1.81
CA ILE A 68 -7.23 20.87 1.64
C ILE A 68 -5.80 20.65 2.13
N ASP A 69 -4.87 21.51 1.76
CA ASP A 69 -3.46 21.40 2.14
C ASP A 69 -3.30 21.50 3.67
N ASP A 70 -3.99 22.46 4.31
CA ASP A 70 -4.00 22.63 5.76
C ASP A 70 -4.55 21.39 6.49
N LEU A 71 -5.71 20.89 6.05
CA LEU A 71 -6.32 19.69 6.66
C LEU A 71 -5.45 18.45 6.44
N THR A 72 -4.78 18.36 5.30
CA THR A 72 -3.86 17.25 5.00
C THR A 72 -2.63 17.31 5.90
N ALA A 73 -2.11 18.50 6.18
CA ALA A 73 -1.00 18.69 7.11
C ALA A 73 -1.39 18.29 8.54
N LEU A 74 -2.55 18.72 9.02
CA LEU A 74 -3.09 18.34 10.34
C LEU A 74 -3.34 16.83 10.44
N LEU A 75 -3.87 16.22 9.39
CA LEU A 75 -4.08 14.77 9.34
C LEU A 75 -2.76 14.00 9.43
N ARG A 76 -1.70 14.50 8.77
CA ARG A 76 -0.36 13.90 8.86
C ARG A 76 0.17 13.99 10.28
N GLU A 77 0.12 15.16 10.89
CA GLU A 77 0.58 15.36 12.28
C GLU A 77 -0.13 14.43 13.26
N ALA A 78 -1.46 14.34 13.19
CA ALA A 78 -2.23 13.44 14.05
C ALA A 78 -1.90 11.97 13.83
N LYS A 79 -1.57 11.56 12.59
CA LYS A 79 -1.12 10.20 12.28
C LYS A 79 0.26 9.91 12.87
N ASP A 80 1.19 10.85 12.72
CA ASP A 80 2.54 10.71 13.26
C ASP A 80 2.50 10.59 14.80
N GLU A 81 1.64 11.37 15.46
CA GLU A 81 1.41 11.26 16.91
C GLU A 81 0.78 9.90 17.29
N LEU A 82 -0.22 9.44 16.55
CA LEU A 82 -0.85 8.13 16.78
C LEU A 82 0.17 6.99 16.66
N ASP A 83 1.02 7.02 15.63
CA ASP A 83 2.05 6.01 15.42
C ASP A 83 3.07 6.02 16.56
N LEU A 84 3.47 7.20 17.05
CA LEU A 84 4.36 7.32 18.20
C LEU A 84 3.74 6.73 19.47
N VAL A 85 2.47 7.05 19.75
CA VAL A 85 1.76 6.52 20.93
C VAL A 85 1.59 5.01 20.81
N GLN A 86 1.29 4.47 19.62
CA GLN A 86 1.19 3.04 19.41
C GLN A 86 2.53 2.34 19.67
N GLN A 87 3.64 2.89 19.19
CA GLN A 87 4.99 2.37 19.47
C GLN A 87 5.27 2.35 20.99
N GLN A 88 4.84 3.37 21.72
CA GLN A 88 4.98 3.40 23.17
C GLN A 88 4.13 2.31 23.83
N ILE A 89 2.88 2.13 23.43
CA ILE A 89 2.00 1.06 23.94
C ILE A 89 2.65 -0.30 23.72
N ASP A 90 3.13 -0.56 22.50
CA ASP A 90 3.77 -1.83 22.15
C ASP A 90 5.05 -2.06 22.96
N ALA A 91 5.85 -1.02 23.20
CA ALA A 91 7.03 -1.12 24.05
C ALA A 91 6.68 -1.53 25.48
N HIS A 92 5.64 -0.94 26.07
CA HIS A 92 5.17 -1.28 27.41
C HIS A 92 4.59 -2.71 27.45
N ALA A 93 3.74 -3.07 26.50
CA ALA A 93 3.18 -4.42 26.37
C ALA A 93 4.29 -5.48 26.26
N ASN A 94 5.32 -5.20 25.46
CA ASN A 94 6.49 -6.06 25.34
C ASN A 94 7.28 -6.18 26.64
N LEU A 95 7.42 -5.10 27.42
CA LEU A 95 8.11 -5.12 28.72
C LEU A 95 7.40 -5.98 29.76
N ILE A 96 6.07 -5.96 29.79
CA ILE A 96 5.27 -6.75 30.74
C ILE A 96 4.87 -8.13 30.19
N SER A 97 5.29 -8.47 28.98
CA SER A 97 4.94 -9.72 28.31
C SER A 97 5.26 -10.92 29.21
N PRO A 98 4.31 -11.86 29.41
CA PRO A 98 4.54 -13.08 30.19
C PRO A 98 5.76 -13.87 29.71
N LEU A 99 6.09 -13.80 28.41
CA LEU A 99 7.25 -14.47 27.82
C LEU A 99 8.59 -14.05 28.46
N ARG A 100 8.71 -12.83 29.00
CA ARG A 100 9.92 -12.37 29.71
C ARG A 100 10.00 -12.87 31.16
N ARG A 101 8.91 -13.40 31.71
CA ARG A 101 8.85 -13.95 33.07
C ARG A 101 9.11 -15.45 33.10
N ILE A 102 9.10 -16.10 31.95
CA ILE A 102 9.38 -17.54 31.86
C ILE A 102 10.87 -17.74 32.18
N PRO A 103 11.22 -18.59 33.15
CA PRO A 103 12.61 -18.91 33.42
C PRO A 103 13.28 -19.46 32.16
N PRO A 104 14.56 -19.12 31.93
CA PRO A 104 15.24 -19.49 30.71
C PRO A 104 15.34 -21.01 30.52
N GLU A 105 15.39 -21.79 31.60
CA GLU A 105 15.38 -23.26 31.57
C GLU A 105 14.09 -23.82 31.00
N ILE A 106 12.94 -23.19 31.30
CA ILE A 106 11.64 -23.60 30.79
C ILE A 106 11.52 -23.22 29.31
N LEU A 107 11.98 -22.01 28.93
CA LEU A 107 12.05 -21.64 27.51
C LEU A 107 12.94 -22.58 26.70
N ARG A 108 14.08 -23.01 27.26
CA ARG A 108 14.94 -24.02 26.64
C ARG A 108 14.20 -25.32 26.37
N GLU A 109 13.49 -25.88 27.36
CA GLU A 109 12.73 -27.13 27.18
C GLU A 109 11.65 -26.99 26.09
N ILE A 110 10.95 -25.85 26.07
CA ILE A 110 10.00 -25.53 25.02
C ILE A 110 10.72 -25.52 23.66
N PHE A 111 11.82 -24.76 23.52
CA PHE A 111 12.58 -24.64 22.27
C PHE A 111 13.12 -26.00 21.79
N GLN A 112 13.60 -26.85 22.69
CA GLN A 112 14.08 -28.20 22.34
C GLN A 112 13.00 -29.08 21.70
N THR A 113 11.73 -28.84 22.01
CA THR A 113 10.61 -29.57 21.42
C THR A 113 10.34 -29.13 19.97
N PHE A 114 10.73 -27.91 19.59
CA PHE A 114 10.48 -27.35 18.25
C PHE A 114 11.68 -27.43 17.30
N ILE A 115 12.86 -27.82 17.78
CA ILE A 115 14.03 -27.98 16.91
C ILE A 115 13.83 -29.24 16.06
N PRO A 116 13.76 -29.11 14.72
CA PRO A 116 13.53 -30.24 13.84
C PRO A 116 14.67 -31.26 13.97
N VAL A 117 14.30 -32.54 14.06
CA VAL A 117 15.26 -33.66 14.06
C VAL A 117 15.72 -33.99 12.64
N SER A 118 15.00 -33.50 11.62
CA SER A 118 15.22 -33.79 10.21
C SER A 118 16.36 -32.98 9.60
N LEU A 119 17.01 -33.55 8.58
CA LEU A 119 17.98 -32.86 7.74
C LEU A 119 17.32 -31.64 7.08
N LEU A 120 17.89 -30.46 7.27
CA LEU A 120 17.49 -29.27 6.52
C LEU A 120 18.53 -29.03 5.43
N GLY A 121 18.04 -28.80 4.21
CA GLY A 121 18.90 -28.28 3.15
C GLY A 121 19.48 -26.94 3.57
N LEU A 122 20.70 -26.63 3.10
CA LEU A 122 21.42 -25.40 3.47
C LEU A 122 20.59 -24.12 3.28
N ARG A 123 19.69 -24.11 2.29
CA ARG A 123 18.81 -22.98 1.96
C ARG A 123 17.70 -22.74 3.00
N ASP A 124 17.20 -23.81 3.62
CA ASP A 124 16.04 -23.74 4.53
C ASP A 124 16.47 -23.67 6.00
N MET A 125 17.76 -23.93 6.28
CA MET A 125 18.36 -23.93 7.61
C MET A 125 18.10 -22.64 8.40
N THR A 126 18.24 -21.47 7.78
CA THR A 126 18.01 -20.17 8.45
C THR A 126 16.53 -19.87 8.72
N HIS A 127 15.63 -20.64 8.11
CA HIS A 127 14.18 -20.54 8.27
C HIS A 127 13.62 -21.57 9.27
N ALA A 128 14.49 -22.35 9.92
CA ALA A 128 14.12 -23.30 10.96
C ALA A 128 14.74 -22.96 12.33
N PRO A 129 14.22 -23.50 13.43
CA PRO A 129 14.88 -23.44 14.73
C PRO A 129 16.22 -24.21 14.73
N PRO A 130 17.22 -23.77 15.50
CA PRO A 130 17.20 -22.61 16.39
C PRO A 130 17.34 -21.22 15.73
N TRP A 131 17.64 -21.10 14.43
CA TRP A 131 17.89 -19.81 13.76
C TRP A 131 16.70 -18.85 13.81
N THR A 132 15.47 -19.35 13.67
CA THR A 132 14.27 -18.51 13.77
C THR A 132 14.05 -17.99 15.20
N LEU A 133 14.41 -18.76 16.22
CA LEU A 133 14.25 -18.40 17.63
C LEU A 133 15.13 -17.20 18.01
N LEU A 134 16.33 -17.10 17.41
CA LEU A 134 17.23 -15.95 17.56
C LEU A 134 16.63 -14.62 17.09
N ARG A 135 15.60 -14.65 16.23
CA ARG A 135 15.02 -13.46 15.58
C ARG A 135 13.74 -12.97 16.23
N VAL A 136 13.21 -13.68 17.23
CA VAL A 136 11.91 -13.36 17.86
C VAL A 136 12.04 -12.15 18.77
N CYS A 137 12.93 -12.19 19.76
CA CYS A 137 13.21 -11.08 20.66
C CYS A 137 14.58 -11.26 21.32
N ARG A 138 15.10 -10.21 21.98
CA ARG A 138 16.38 -10.27 22.71
C ARG A 138 16.40 -11.37 23.77
N HIS A 139 15.31 -11.55 24.52
CA HIS A 139 15.26 -12.58 25.55
C HIS A 139 15.40 -14.00 24.98
N TRP A 140 14.70 -14.31 23.88
CA TRP A 140 14.82 -15.62 23.21
C TRP A 140 16.20 -15.82 22.59
N HIS A 141 16.77 -14.76 22.02
CA HIS A 141 18.13 -14.76 21.52
C HIS A 141 19.13 -15.13 22.64
N ASP A 142 19.05 -14.47 23.79
CA ASP A 142 19.92 -14.72 24.94
C ASP A 142 19.76 -16.14 25.47
N VAL A 143 18.52 -16.65 25.57
CA VAL A 143 18.25 -18.05 25.95
C VAL A 143 18.88 -19.04 24.97
N CYS A 144 18.75 -18.79 23.67
CA CYS A 144 19.35 -19.65 22.64
C CYS A 144 20.87 -19.70 22.74
N LEU A 145 21.53 -18.59 23.05
CA LEU A 145 22.98 -18.54 23.23
C LEU A 145 23.43 -19.13 24.57
N MET A 146 22.61 -19.02 25.61
CA MET A 146 22.93 -19.52 26.94
C MET A 146 22.93 -21.05 27.04
N PHE A 147 22.09 -21.73 26.26
CA PHE A 147 22.00 -23.18 26.28
C PHE A 147 22.53 -23.83 25.00
N GLY A 148 23.79 -24.27 25.06
CA GLY A 148 24.42 -25.03 23.97
C GLY A 148 23.68 -26.31 23.56
N SER A 149 22.82 -26.86 24.43
CA SER A 149 21.98 -28.02 24.11
C SER A 149 21.02 -27.77 22.93
N LEU A 150 20.62 -26.52 22.68
CA LEU A 150 19.78 -26.13 21.53
C LEU A 150 20.53 -26.24 20.19
N TRP A 151 21.86 -26.25 20.22
CA TRP A 151 22.72 -26.35 19.05
C TRP A 151 23.31 -27.75 18.86
N SER A 152 22.95 -28.70 19.73
CA SER A 152 23.49 -30.07 19.71
C SER A 152 22.98 -30.94 18.56
N ARG A 153 21.88 -30.53 17.91
CA ARG A 153 21.21 -31.28 16.83
C ARG A 153 21.14 -30.44 15.57
N ILE A 154 22.29 -30.22 14.94
CA ILE A 154 22.39 -29.48 13.68
C ILE A 154 22.93 -30.43 12.63
N THR A 155 22.10 -30.78 11.67
CA THR A 155 22.50 -31.66 10.57
C THR A 155 22.40 -30.90 9.26
N ILE A 156 23.54 -30.70 8.63
CA ILE A 156 23.66 -29.96 7.38
C ILE A 156 23.78 -30.97 6.25
N GLU A 157 22.79 -30.99 5.36
CA GLU A 157 22.94 -31.73 4.11
C GLU A 157 23.82 -30.92 3.16
N GLY A 158 25.11 -31.28 3.12
CA GLY A 158 26.03 -30.77 2.13
C GLY A 158 25.64 -31.36 0.77
N GLY A 159 24.96 -30.56 -0.05
CA GLY A 159 24.71 -30.91 -1.44
C GLY A 159 26.03 -31.06 -2.18
N ILE A 160 26.61 -32.26 -2.17
CA ILE A 160 27.55 -32.67 -3.21
C ILE A 160 26.74 -32.77 -4.50
N HIS A 161 26.55 -31.62 -5.17
CA HIS A 161 26.35 -31.64 -6.61
C HIS A 161 27.54 -32.40 -7.17
N GLY A 162 27.27 -33.60 -7.69
CA GLY A 162 28.30 -34.48 -8.23
C GLY A 162 29.24 -33.67 -9.11
N PHE A 163 30.51 -33.60 -8.69
CA PHE A 163 31.57 -33.33 -9.65
C PHE A 163 31.41 -34.40 -10.73
N GLY A 164 31.06 -33.95 -11.93
CA GLY A 164 30.82 -34.82 -13.06
C GLY A 164 31.93 -35.83 -13.19
N SER A 165 31.57 -37.11 -13.10
CA SER A 165 32.38 -38.17 -13.66
C SER A 165 32.28 -38.09 -15.19
N GLU A 166 32.98 -37.13 -15.78
CA GLU A 166 33.51 -37.26 -17.13
C GLU A 166 35.02 -37.42 -17.00
N LEU A 167 35.46 -38.63 -16.67
CA LEU A 167 36.81 -39.10 -16.98
C LEU A 167 36.77 -40.58 -17.34
N CYS A 168 37.03 -40.82 -18.63
CA CYS A 168 37.43 -42.06 -19.32
C CYS A 168 36.36 -43.14 -19.57
#